data_AF-A0A640XRM8-F1
#
_entry.id   AF-A0A640XRM8-F1
#
_cell.length_a   1.000
_cell.length_b   1.000
_cell.length_c   1.000
_cell.angle_alpha   90.00
_cell.angle_beta   90.00
_cell.angle_gamma   90.00
#
_symmetry.space_group_name_H-M   'P 1'
#
loop_
_entity.id
_entity.type
_entity.pdbx_description
1 polymer ?
#
loop_
_entity_poly.entity_id
_entity_poly.type
_entity_poly.pdbx_seq_one_letter_code
_entity_poly.pdbx_strand_id
1 'polypeptide(L)'
;MTRFLVFLIAAYVIYYLFKNSLKSKAPGNTTQHPPDKKTDVAATRLKEIAYVFYSAAKDGNTCDVCMSLDGMHILPDHKMLHRIKPPHSDCKSTQGCRCTLVYVTRDEEGSREIESLLKRCGGMCDRNTLDKERMGR
;
A
#
# COMPACT_ATOMS: atom_id res chain seq x y z
N MET A 1 -9.22 -43.97 -2.57
CA MET A 1 -7.94 -43.26 -2.29
C MET A 1 -8.06 -41.73 -2.40
N THR A 2 -8.93 -41.18 -3.23
CA THR A 2 -9.17 -39.72 -3.34
C THR A 2 -9.74 -39.06 -2.09
N ARG A 3 -10.57 -39.77 -1.31
CA ARG A 3 -11.15 -39.23 -0.07
C ARG A 3 -10.10 -38.84 0.97
N PHE A 4 -9.02 -39.63 1.11
CA PHE A 4 -7.93 -39.35 2.05
C PHE A 4 -7.12 -38.12 1.65
N LEU A 5 -6.89 -37.90 0.35
CA LEU A 5 -6.20 -36.70 -0.15
C LEU A 5 -7.00 -35.42 0.15
N VAL A 6 -8.32 -35.47 0.02
CA VAL A 6 -9.18 -34.32 0.36
C VAL A 6 -9.08 -33.97 1.84
N PHE A 7 -9.07 -34.97 2.73
CA PHE A 7 -8.88 -34.73 4.17
C PHE A 7 -7.51 -34.16 4.50
N LEU A 8 -6.45 -34.59 3.81
CA LEU A 8 -5.11 -34.04 3.99
C LEU A 8 -5.01 -32.58 3.54
N ILE A 9 -5.61 -32.24 2.41
CA ILE A 9 -5.66 -30.85 1.91
C ILE A 9 -6.47 -29.97 2.86
N ALA A 10 -7.64 -30.45 3.30
CA ALA A 10 -8.47 -29.71 4.26
C ALA A 10 -7.74 -29.47 5.60
N ALA A 11 -7.07 -30.50 6.13
CA ALA A 11 -6.27 -30.38 7.35
C ALA A 11 -5.10 -29.41 7.17
N TYR A 12 -4.45 -29.42 6.00
CA TYR A 12 -3.36 -28.50 5.68
C TYR A 12 -3.82 -27.04 5.61
N VAL A 13 -4.97 -26.78 4.98
CA VAL A 13 -5.57 -25.44 4.91
C VAL A 13 -5.97 -24.94 6.29
N ILE A 14 -6.62 -25.77 7.11
CA ILE A 14 -7.00 -25.43 8.48
C ILE A 14 -5.75 -25.13 9.33
N TYR A 15 -4.72 -25.95 9.23
CA TYR A 15 -3.44 -25.73 9.90
C TYR A 15 -2.81 -24.38 9.50
N TYR A 16 -2.84 -24.03 8.21
CA TYR A 16 -2.25 -22.78 7.73
C TYR A 16 -3.02 -21.54 8.24
N LEU A 17 -4.35 -21.61 8.27
CA LEU A 17 -5.20 -20.55 8.83
C LEU A 17 -4.97 -20.36 10.34
N PHE A 18 -4.86 -21.45 11.11
CA PHE A 18 -4.55 -21.38 12.54
C PHE A 18 -3.12 -20.89 12.82
N LYS A 19 -2.13 -21.31 12.02
CA LYS A 19 -0.75 -20.85 12.15
C LYS A 19 -0.59 -19.36 11.90
N ASN A 20 -1.28 -18.80 10.89
CA ASN A 20 -1.28 -17.35 10.65
C ASN A 20 -2.02 -16.59 11.76
N SER A 21 -3.10 -17.17 12.32
CA SER A 21 -3.82 -16.58 13.46
C SER A 21 -2.96 -16.54 14.74
N LEU A 22 -2.22 -17.62 15.04
CA LEU A 22 -1.37 -17.74 16.22
C LEU A 22 -0.07 -16.92 16.13
N LYS A 23 0.39 -16.54 14.93
CA LYS A 23 1.56 -15.66 14.77
C LYS A 23 1.29 -14.21 15.13
N SER A 24 0.03 -13.84 15.42
CA SER A 24 -0.38 -12.48 15.80
C SER A 24 -0.35 -12.23 17.31
N LYS A 25 0.01 -13.22 18.15
CA LYS A 25 0.14 -13.02 19.60
C LYS A 25 1.25 -13.90 20.19
N ALA A 26 2.38 -13.29 20.52
CA ALA A 26 3.23 -13.75 21.62
C ALA A 26 3.80 -12.54 22.41
N PRO A 27 4.04 -12.70 23.73
CA PRO A 27 4.00 -11.62 24.72
C PRO A 27 5.37 -11.30 25.36
N GLY A 28 5.46 -10.18 26.08
CA GLY A 28 6.42 -9.98 27.18
C GLY A 28 7.39 -8.81 27.02
N ASN A 29 7.16 -7.72 27.77
CA ASN A 29 7.80 -7.59 29.09
C ASN A 29 7.19 -6.45 29.91
N THR A 30 6.75 -6.84 31.11
CA THR A 30 6.29 -6.02 32.21
C THR A 30 7.49 -5.40 32.93
N THR A 31 7.39 -4.12 33.26
CA THR A 31 8.07 -3.52 34.42
C THR A 31 7.07 -2.57 35.07
N GLN A 32 6.86 -2.73 36.38
CA GLN A 32 5.82 -2.06 37.16
C GLN A 32 6.30 -0.73 37.80
N HIS A 33 5.45 0.32 37.68
CA HIS A 33 5.03 1.36 38.65
C HIS A 33 6.00 2.42 39.23
N PRO A 34 5.54 3.60 39.76
CA PRO A 34 4.19 4.22 39.80
C PRO A 34 4.20 5.77 39.49
N PRO A 35 3.17 6.58 39.83
CA PRO A 35 2.20 7.15 38.89
C PRO A 35 2.40 8.66 38.65
N ASP A 36 2.08 9.16 37.45
CA ASP A 36 1.57 10.53 37.37
C ASP A 36 0.54 10.74 36.27
N LYS A 37 -0.54 11.35 36.72
CA LYS A 37 -1.82 11.51 36.06
C LYS A 37 -1.69 12.66 35.05
N LYS A 38 -1.59 12.37 33.76
CA LYS A 38 -1.82 13.39 32.72
C LYS A 38 -2.35 12.76 31.43
N THR A 39 -3.65 12.96 31.25
CA THR A 39 -4.37 13.12 29.99
C THR A 39 -3.79 12.35 28.79
N ASP A 40 -4.38 11.19 28.52
CA ASP A 40 -4.17 10.38 27.31
C ASP A 40 -4.66 11.17 26.08
N VAL A 41 -3.88 12.17 25.68
CA VAL A 41 -3.89 12.63 24.29
C VAL A 41 -3.12 11.55 23.56
N ALA A 42 -3.85 10.58 23.01
CA ALA A 42 -3.32 9.52 22.18
C ALA A 42 -2.29 10.13 21.23
N ALA A 43 -1.01 9.90 21.51
CA ALA A 43 0.09 10.31 20.66
C ALA A 43 -0.07 9.51 19.38
N THR A 44 -0.84 10.06 18.45
CA THR A 44 -1.04 9.57 17.10
C THR A 44 0.31 9.74 16.42
N ARG A 45 1.20 8.75 16.58
CA ARG A 45 2.42 8.67 15.78
C ARG A 45 1.95 8.60 14.33
N LEU A 46 2.09 9.70 13.61
CA LEU A 46 1.79 9.77 12.19
C LEU A 46 2.65 8.71 11.50
N LYS A 47 2.00 7.75 10.85
CA LYS A 47 2.69 6.70 10.10
C LYS A 47 3.44 7.35 8.94
N GLU A 48 4.71 7.00 8.77
CA GLU A 48 5.54 7.50 7.68
C GLU A 48 5.05 6.93 6.34
N ILE A 49 4.97 7.79 5.32
CA ILE A 49 4.55 7.41 3.97
C ILE A 49 5.75 6.83 3.22
N ALA A 50 5.60 5.62 2.67
CA ALA A 50 6.61 4.95 1.86
C ALA A 50 6.59 5.46 0.41
N TYR A 51 5.39 5.50 -0.19
CA TYR A 51 5.17 5.97 -1.54
C TYR A 51 3.70 6.37 -1.75
N VAL A 52 3.44 7.01 -2.89
CA VAL A 52 2.12 7.41 -3.33
C VAL A 52 1.88 6.81 -4.72
N PHE A 53 0.67 6.35 -5.02
CA PHE A 53 0.32 5.99 -6.39
C PHE A 53 -0.96 6.66 -6.85
N TYR A 54 -1.03 6.93 -8.14
CA TYR A 54 -2.19 7.54 -8.79
C TYR A 54 -3.13 6.44 -9.28
N SER A 55 -4.41 6.57 -8.93
CA SER A 55 -5.47 5.62 -9.30
C SER A 55 -6.61 6.36 -9.97
N ALA A 56 -6.98 5.94 -11.18
CA ALA A 56 -8.16 6.42 -11.88
C ALA A 56 -9.28 5.39 -11.82
N ALA A 57 -10.54 5.84 -11.83
CA ALA A 57 -11.70 4.95 -11.85
C ALA A 57 -11.81 4.10 -13.13
N LYS A 58 -11.22 4.57 -14.25
CA LYS A 58 -11.25 3.90 -15.57
C LYS A 58 -12.67 3.64 -16.10
N ASP A 59 -13.59 4.54 -15.77
CA ASP A 59 -14.93 4.56 -16.35
C ASP A 59 -14.96 5.36 -17.65
N GLY A 60 -16.12 5.42 -18.31
CA GLY A 60 -16.32 6.23 -19.52
C GLY A 60 -16.16 7.74 -19.31
N ASN A 61 -16.00 8.22 -18.07
CA ASN A 61 -15.84 9.62 -17.72
C ASN A 61 -14.38 9.98 -17.37
N THR A 62 -13.47 8.99 -17.42
CA THR A 62 -12.05 9.18 -17.13
C THR A 62 -11.35 9.75 -18.36
N CYS A 63 -10.76 10.94 -18.25
CA CYS A 63 -10.04 11.58 -19.34
C CYS A 63 -8.67 10.92 -19.60
N ASP A 64 -8.13 11.15 -20.80
CA ASP A 64 -6.86 10.57 -21.25
C ASP A 64 -5.68 10.88 -20.32
N VAL A 65 -5.63 12.10 -19.77
CA VAL A 65 -4.56 12.51 -18.83
C VAL A 65 -4.61 11.63 -17.59
N CYS A 66 -5.78 11.50 -16.97
CA CYS A 66 -5.97 10.65 -15.80
C CYS A 66 -5.73 9.17 -16.10
N MET A 67 -6.09 8.71 -17.31
CA MET A 67 -5.81 7.34 -17.75
C MET A 67 -4.31 7.09 -17.91
N SER A 68 -3.56 8.05 -18.44
CA SER A 68 -2.10 7.95 -18.62
C SER A 68 -1.32 7.96 -17.31
N LEU A 69 -1.87 8.58 -16.27
CA LEU A 69 -1.27 8.64 -14.93
C LEU A 69 -1.63 7.43 -14.07
N ASP A 70 -2.62 6.63 -14.48
CA ASP A 70 -3.06 5.49 -13.70
C ASP A 70 -1.94 4.46 -13.49
N GLY A 71 -1.78 4.01 -12.24
CA GLY A 71 -0.75 3.06 -11.86
C GLY A 71 0.65 3.68 -11.76
N MET A 72 0.78 4.99 -11.89
CA MET A 72 2.05 5.69 -11.62
C MET A 72 2.33 5.69 -10.12
N HIS A 73 3.51 5.20 -9.74
CA HIS A 73 4.00 5.17 -8.36
C HIS A 73 5.13 6.19 -8.19
N ILE A 74 5.12 6.93 -7.09
CA ILE A 74 5.95 8.11 -6.86
C ILE A 74 6.39 8.18 -5.38
N LEU A 75 7.62 8.61 -5.12
CA LEU A 75 8.07 8.92 -3.77
C LEU A 75 7.40 10.20 -3.21
N PRO A 76 7.18 10.31 -1.89
CA PRO A 76 6.46 11.45 -1.30
C PRO A 76 7.14 12.82 -1.51
N ASP A 77 8.45 12.84 -1.70
CA ASP A 77 9.29 14.03 -1.90
C ASP A 77 9.51 14.37 -3.38
N HIS A 78 8.99 13.57 -4.31
CA HIS A 78 9.23 13.76 -5.73
C HIS A 78 8.40 14.93 -6.29
N LYS A 79 9.06 15.82 -7.05
CA LYS A 79 8.46 17.05 -7.64
C LYS A 79 7.18 16.82 -8.45
N MET A 80 7.02 15.64 -9.05
CA MET A 80 5.83 15.33 -9.85
C MET A 80 4.56 15.19 -9.01
N LEU A 81 4.68 14.83 -7.73
CA LEU A 81 3.52 14.62 -6.87
C LEU A 81 2.63 15.87 -6.77
N HIS A 82 3.22 17.06 -6.80
CA HIS A 82 2.48 18.33 -6.79
C HIS A 82 1.76 18.62 -8.11
N ARG A 83 2.26 18.12 -9.23
CA ARG A 83 1.71 18.37 -10.57
C ARG A 83 0.54 17.46 -10.90
N ILE A 84 0.53 16.25 -10.33
CA ILE A 84 -0.48 15.25 -10.62
C ILE A 84 -1.62 15.21 -9.59
N LYS A 85 -1.72 16.20 -8.69
CA LYS A 85 -2.76 16.18 -7.65
C LYS A 85 -4.16 16.22 -8.29
N PRO A 86 -5.06 15.30 -7.93
CA PRO A 86 -6.46 15.42 -8.28
C PRO A 86 -7.10 16.65 -7.60
N PRO A 87 -7.97 17.41 -8.28
CA PRO A 87 -8.23 17.32 -9.72
C PRO A 87 -7.03 17.81 -10.54
N HIS A 88 -6.61 17.02 -11.54
CA HIS A 88 -5.49 17.37 -12.41
C HIS A 88 -5.82 18.65 -13.19
N SER A 89 -4.88 19.59 -13.32
CA SER A 89 -5.12 20.87 -14.01
C SER A 89 -5.59 20.69 -15.45
N ASP A 90 -5.02 19.70 -16.13
CA ASP A 90 -5.36 19.35 -17.53
C ASP A 90 -6.51 18.36 -17.65
N CYS A 91 -7.30 18.14 -16.58
CA CYS A 91 -8.48 17.29 -16.63
C CYS A 91 -9.54 17.90 -17.56
N LYS A 92 -9.88 17.18 -18.64
CA LYS A 92 -10.86 17.64 -19.65
C LYS A 92 -12.28 17.05 -19.47
N SER A 93 -12.50 16.26 -18.42
CA SER A 93 -13.82 15.67 -18.17
C SER A 93 -14.81 16.75 -17.72
N THR A 94 -15.94 16.89 -18.43
CA THR A 94 -16.99 17.88 -18.12
C THR A 94 -17.67 17.63 -16.78
N GLN A 95 -17.65 16.39 -16.29
CA GLN A 95 -18.18 15.99 -14.98
C GLN A 95 -17.08 15.83 -13.92
N GLY A 96 -15.82 16.06 -14.29
CA GLY A 96 -14.65 15.76 -13.46
C GLY A 96 -14.27 14.27 -13.48
N CYS A 97 -12.98 13.97 -13.34
CA CYS A 97 -12.51 12.59 -13.22
C CYS A 97 -12.52 12.13 -11.75
N ARG A 98 -12.88 10.87 -11.54
CA ARG A 98 -12.81 10.20 -10.23
C ARG A 98 -11.42 9.58 -10.04
N CYS A 99 -10.43 10.42 -9.78
CA CYS A 99 -9.04 10.01 -9.57
C CYS A 99 -8.57 10.31 -8.16
N THR A 100 -7.72 9.46 -7.62
CA THR A 100 -7.20 9.57 -6.25
C THR A 100 -5.70 9.35 -6.20
N LEU A 101 -5.07 10.01 -5.23
CA LEU A 101 -3.71 9.68 -4.78
C LEU A 101 -3.84 8.77 -3.57
N VAL A 102 -3.29 7.57 -3.67
CA VAL A 102 -3.28 6.60 -2.58
C VAL A 102 -1.92 6.64 -1.91
N TYR A 103 -1.92 6.98 -0.62
CA TYR A 103 -0.72 7.08 0.20
C TYR A 103 -0.51 5.76 0.94
N VAL A 104 0.63 5.11 0.69
CA VAL A 104 0.97 3.83 1.31
C VAL A 104 2.01 4.07 2.39
N THR A 105 1.74 3.58 3.60
CA THR A 105 2.63 3.78 4.76
C THR A 105 3.71 2.69 4.82
N ARG A 106 4.83 2.98 5.51
CA ARG A 106 5.99 2.08 5.63
C ARG A 106 5.75 0.79 6.41
N ASP A 107 4.64 0.72 7.14
CA ASP A 107 4.19 -0.46 7.88
C ASP A 107 3.32 -1.40 7.04
N GLU A 108 2.89 -0.98 5.84
CA GLU A 108 2.16 -1.86 4.92
C GLU A 108 3.09 -2.95 4.35
N GLU A 109 2.55 -4.15 4.18
CA GLU A 109 3.28 -5.30 3.64
C GLU A 109 3.83 -4.98 2.24
N GLY A 110 5.12 -5.29 2.01
CA GLY A 110 5.79 -5.03 0.73
C GLY A 110 6.12 -3.57 0.43
N SER A 111 5.71 -2.62 1.28
CA SER A 111 5.94 -1.18 1.05
C SER A 111 7.41 -0.81 0.92
N ARG A 112 8.28 -1.41 1.74
CA ARG A 112 9.74 -1.17 1.74
C ARG A 112 10.41 -1.61 0.43
N GLU A 113 9.94 -2.70 -0.16
CA GLU A 113 10.47 -3.21 -1.42
C GLU A 113 10.13 -2.23 -2.55
N ILE A 114 8.88 -1.78 -2.61
CA ILE A 114 8.39 -0.81 -3.60
C ILE A 114 9.10 0.54 -3.41
N GLU A 115 9.22 1.04 -2.18
CA GLU A 115 9.98 2.28 -1.88
C GLU A 115 11.42 2.17 -2.39
N SER A 116 12.08 1.04 -2.17
CA SER A 116 13.45 0.80 -2.64
C SER A 116 13.53 0.75 -4.16
N LEU A 117 12.56 0.10 -4.83
CA LEU A 117 12.45 0.08 -6.28
C LEU A 117 12.28 1.49 -6.86
N LEU A 118 11.39 2.29 -6.27
CA LEU A 118 11.16 3.67 -6.69
C LEU A 118 12.42 4.53 -6.55
N LYS A 119 13.20 4.35 -5.48
CA LYS A 119 14.51 5.02 -5.33
C LYS A 119 15.46 4.66 -6.47
N ARG A 120 15.49 3.39 -6.92
CA ARG A 120 16.29 2.96 -8.09
C ARG A 120 15.77 3.55 -9.40
N CYS A 121 14.46 3.73 -9.52
CA CYS A 121 13.80 4.37 -10.68
C CYS A 121 13.98 5.90 -10.75
N GLY A 122 14.70 6.54 -9.82
CA GLY A 122 14.77 8.00 -9.76
C GLY A 122 13.54 8.67 -9.13
N GLY A 123 12.77 7.91 -8.36
CA GLY A 123 11.65 8.40 -7.53
C GLY A 123 10.27 8.27 -8.14
N MET A 124 10.16 7.75 -9.37
CA MET A 124 8.88 7.53 -10.05
C MET A 124 8.97 6.38 -11.06
N CYS A 125 7.99 5.50 -11.08
CA CYS A 125 7.88 4.40 -12.05
C CYS A 125 6.41 4.07 -12.33
N ASP A 126 6.11 3.60 -13.55
CA ASP A 126 4.80 3.02 -13.84
C ASP A 126 4.67 1.61 -13.25
N ARG A 127 3.43 1.12 -13.13
CA ARG A 127 3.13 -0.20 -12.58
C ARG A 127 3.83 -1.33 -13.36
N ASN A 128 3.87 -1.24 -14.68
CA ASN A 128 4.45 -2.30 -15.52
C ASN A 128 5.96 -2.45 -15.29
N THR A 129 6.65 -1.33 -15.06
CA THR A 129 8.08 -1.29 -14.75
C THR A 129 8.35 -1.88 -13.37
N LEU A 130 7.52 -1.53 -12.37
CA LEU A 130 7.60 -2.14 -11.04
C LEU A 130 7.37 -3.66 -11.08
N ASP A 131 6.36 -4.11 -11.82
CA ASP A 131 6.02 -5.53 -11.93
C ASP A 131 7.17 -6.32 -12.60
N LYS A 132 7.78 -5.78 -13.66
CA LYS A 132 8.96 -6.38 -14.31
C LYS A 132 10.14 -6.51 -13.35
N GLU A 133 10.41 -5.46 -12.57
CA GLU A 133 11.50 -5.45 -11.57
C GLU A 133 11.25 -6.42 -10.40
N ARG A 134 9.99 -6.71 -10.08
CA ARG A 134 9.61 -7.72 -9.07
C ARG A 134 9.70 -9.14 -9.62
N MET A 135 9.33 -9.37 -10.87
CA MET A 135 9.40 -10.70 -11.51
C MET A 135 10.83 -11.10 -11.91
N GLY A 136 11.73 -10.14 -12.08
CA GLY A 136 13.14 -10.38 -12.37
C GLY A 136 14.01 -10.71 -11.15
N ARG A 137 13.43 -10.80 -9.94
CA ARG A 137 14.09 -11.21 -8.70
C ARG A 137 13.54 -12.53 -8.21
#